data_AF-A0A0S7X1I0-F1
#
_entry.id   AF-A0A0S7X1I0-F1
#
_cell.length_a   1.000
_cell.length_b   1.000
_cell.length_c   1.000
_cell.angle_alpha   90.00
_cell.angle_beta   90.00
_cell.angle_gamma   90.00
#
_symmetry.space_group_name_H-M   'P 1'
#
loop_
_entity.id
_entity.type
_entity.pdbx_description
1 polymer ?
#
loop_
_entity_poly.entity_id
_entity_poly.type
_entity_poly.pdbx_seq_one_letter_code
_entity_poly.pdbx_strand_id
1 'polypeptide(L)'
;MKNKMEKTKNNSKSCKLCGYKLIFKNERQYGKKGAECHISRHHYFPKRFKKYFTKKEAQKLFGIEDVNQKLDICYECHEEMIHNIVLSPQIIEKIGKKMKGKNIKERILILHKQLLK
;
A
#
# COMPACT_ATOMS: atom_id res chain seq x y z
N MET A 1 -11.28 -22.71 39.40
CA MET A 1 -11.58 -21.95 38.17
C MET A 1 -10.49 -22.27 37.13
N LYS A 2 -10.83 -22.99 36.06
CA LYS A 2 -9.88 -23.39 35.02
C LYS A 2 -9.77 -22.27 33.98
N ASN A 3 -8.59 -21.63 33.89
CA ASN A 3 -8.28 -20.65 32.85
C ASN A 3 -8.33 -21.30 31.47
N LYS A 4 -9.38 -20.99 30.69
CA LYS A 4 -9.40 -21.24 29.25
C LYS A 4 -8.45 -20.23 28.59
N MET A 5 -7.19 -20.63 28.41
CA MET A 5 -6.36 -20.02 27.37
C MET A 5 -6.98 -20.40 26.03
N GLU A 6 -7.78 -19.50 25.46
CA GLU A 6 -8.19 -19.59 24.07
C GLU A 6 -6.95 -19.62 23.18
N LYS A 7 -6.69 -20.79 22.60
CA LYS A 7 -5.73 -20.94 21.49
C LYS A 7 -6.24 -20.13 20.31
N THR A 8 -5.82 -18.87 20.20
CA THR A 8 -5.97 -18.10 18.97
C THR A 8 -5.20 -18.83 17.88
N LYS A 9 -5.93 -19.41 16.93
CA LYS A 9 -5.38 -19.98 15.69
C LYS A 9 -4.50 -18.90 15.05
N ASN A 10 -3.19 -19.11 15.12
CA ASN A 10 -2.19 -18.22 14.54
C ASN A 10 -2.27 -18.35 13.01
N ASN A 11 -3.23 -17.67 12.39
CA ASN A 11 -3.29 -17.48 10.94
C ASN A 11 -2.14 -16.56 10.54
N SER A 12 -0.93 -17.12 10.51
CA SER A 12 0.24 -16.35 10.11
C SER A 12 0.15 -16.05 8.62
N LYS A 13 -0.29 -14.85 8.28
CA LYS A 13 -0.13 -14.32 6.94
C LYS A 13 1.31 -13.86 6.76
N SER A 14 1.84 -13.99 5.56
CA SER A 14 3.13 -13.40 5.20
C SER A 14 2.94 -12.03 4.55
N CYS A 15 3.93 -11.15 4.72
CA CYS A 15 4.01 -9.90 3.96
C CYS A 15 4.01 -10.23 2.46
N LYS A 16 3.13 -9.56 1.69
CA LYS A 16 3.01 -9.79 0.25
C LYS A 16 4.22 -9.33 -0.59
N LEU A 17 5.13 -8.55 -0.01
CA LEU A 17 6.31 -8.03 -0.70
C LEU A 17 7.58 -8.79 -0.35
N CYS A 18 7.92 -8.89 0.94
CA CYS A 18 9.16 -9.53 1.38
C CYS A 18 8.99 -10.95 1.95
N GLY A 19 7.75 -11.45 2.07
CA GLY A 19 7.47 -12.81 2.54
C GLY A 19 7.61 -13.05 4.04
N TYR A 20 8.04 -12.07 4.84
CA TYR A 20 8.17 -12.21 6.29
C TYR A 20 6.84 -12.57 6.96
N LYS A 21 6.90 -13.46 7.94
CA LYS A 21 5.75 -13.88 8.75
C LYS A 21 5.23 -12.69 9.55
N LEU A 22 3.96 -12.34 9.37
CA LEU A 22 3.29 -11.28 10.11
C LEU A 22 2.64 -11.83 11.38
N ILE A 23 2.71 -11.03 12.45
CA ILE A 23 2.08 -11.32 13.73
C ILE A 23 0.90 -10.36 13.93
N PHE A 24 -0.29 -10.94 14.10
CA PHE A 24 -1.53 -10.20 14.34
C PHE A 24 -1.74 -10.03 15.84
N LYS A 25 -1.19 -8.96 16.43
CA LYS A 25 -1.43 -8.66 17.86
C LYS A 25 -2.71 -7.84 18.06
N ASN A 26 -3.02 -6.92 17.14
CA ASN A 26 -4.27 -6.17 17.03
C ASN A 26 -4.33 -5.43 15.66
N GLU A 27 -5.49 -4.94 15.24
CA GLU A 27 -5.70 -4.33 13.90
C GLU A 27 -4.96 -3.00 13.67
N ARG A 28 -4.24 -2.46 14.67
CA ARG A 28 -3.76 -1.07 14.68
C ARG A 28 -2.25 -0.89 14.90
N GLN A 29 -1.44 -1.95 14.86
CA GLN A 29 -0.01 -1.82 15.17
C GLN A 29 0.88 -2.04 13.95
N TYR A 30 1.69 -1.02 13.65
CA TYR A 30 2.79 -1.06 12.69
C TYR A 30 3.99 -1.75 13.32
N GLY A 31 4.54 -2.78 12.69
CA GLY A 31 5.62 -3.56 13.28
C GLY A 31 6.89 -3.52 12.49
N LYS A 32 7.99 -3.20 13.17
CA LYS A 32 9.35 -3.17 12.63
C LYS A 32 9.87 -4.61 12.40
N LYS A 33 10.93 -4.77 11.60
CA LYS A 33 11.55 -6.08 11.34
C LYS A 33 12.11 -6.70 12.63
N GLY A 34 11.78 -7.97 12.88
CA GLY A 34 12.13 -8.70 14.11
C GLY A 34 11.08 -9.74 14.50
N ALA A 35 11.21 -10.33 15.70
CA ALA A 35 10.34 -11.39 16.21
C ALA A 35 8.86 -10.98 16.37
N GLU A 36 8.53 -9.69 16.25
CA GLU A 36 7.16 -9.15 16.26
C GLU A 36 6.91 -8.27 15.03
N CYS A 37 6.84 -8.88 13.85
CA CYS A 37 6.49 -8.14 12.63
C CYS A 37 4.98 -7.87 12.57
N HIS A 38 4.51 -6.82 13.23
CA HIS A 38 3.12 -6.39 13.16
C HIS A 38 2.70 -5.92 11.76
N ILE A 39 1.48 -6.30 11.41
CA ILE A 39 0.84 -6.03 10.13
C ILE A 39 0.54 -4.54 9.90
N SER A 40 0.92 -4.02 8.73
CA SER A 40 0.37 -2.81 8.14
C SER A 40 -0.60 -3.15 7.01
N ARG A 41 -1.83 -2.61 7.08
CA ARG A 41 -2.85 -2.78 6.02
C ARG A 41 -2.81 -1.60 5.06
N HIS A 42 -2.18 -1.78 3.90
CA HIS A 42 -2.13 -0.78 2.84
C HIS A 42 -3.36 -0.90 1.93
N HIS A 43 -3.95 0.21 1.48
CA HIS A 43 -5.04 0.16 0.50
C HIS A 43 -4.47 0.11 -0.90
N TYR A 44 -4.93 -0.84 -1.74
CA TYR A 44 -4.54 -0.83 -3.16
C TYR A 44 -4.97 0.47 -3.86
N PHE A 45 -6.09 1.06 -3.43
CA PHE A 45 -6.55 2.37 -3.87
C PHE A 45 -6.55 3.37 -2.70
N PRO A 46 -5.66 4.37 -2.68
CA PRO A 46 -5.59 5.34 -1.59
C PRO A 46 -6.93 6.03 -1.34
N LYS A 47 -7.38 6.07 -0.07
CA LYS A 47 -8.67 6.69 0.29
C LYS A 47 -8.81 8.12 -0.23
N ARG A 48 -7.72 8.91 -0.21
CA ARG A 48 -7.68 10.29 -0.71
C ARG A 48 -7.97 10.41 -2.23
N PHE A 49 -7.87 9.33 -3.00
CA PHE A 49 -8.17 9.33 -4.43
C PHE A 49 -9.66 9.12 -4.73
N LYS A 50 -10.45 8.65 -3.76
CA LYS A 50 -11.89 8.42 -3.91
C LYS A 50 -12.69 9.69 -4.24
N LYS A 51 -12.14 10.87 -3.93
CA LYS A 51 -12.74 12.17 -4.32
C LYS A 51 -12.44 12.58 -5.76
N TYR A 52 -11.51 11.91 -6.44
CA TYR A 52 -11.09 12.24 -7.82
C TYR A 52 -11.55 11.19 -8.85
N PHE A 53 -11.81 9.96 -8.39
CA PHE A 53 -12.19 8.84 -9.26
C PHE A 53 -13.42 8.14 -8.70
N THR A 54 -14.37 7.87 -9.60
CA THR A 54 -15.51 6.99 -9.30
C THR A 54 -15.06 5.52 -9.23
N LYS A 55 -15.90 4.64 -8.68
CA LYS A 55 -15.62 3.19 -8.67
C LYS A 55 -15.40 2.62 -10.08
N LYS A 56 -16.22 3.05 -11.05
CA LYS A 56 -16.08 2.64 -12.47
C LYS A 56 -14.74 3.07 -13.06
N GLU A 57 -14.31 4.30 -12.76
CA GLU A 57 -13.00 4.79 -13.20
C GLU A 57 -11.85 4.06 -12.51
N ALA A 58 -11.98 3.75 -11.21
CA ALA A 58 -10.98 2.99 -10.47
C ALA A 58 -10.74 1.62 -11.13
N GLN A 59 -11.81 0.92 -11.50
CA GLN A 59 -11.74 -0.36 -12.21
C GLN A 59 -11.12 -0.19 -13.60
N LYS A 60 -11.63 0.75 -14.41
CA LYS A 60 -11.18 0.93 -15.80
C LYS A 60 -9.72 1.40 -15.92
N LEU A 61 -9.27 2.29 -15.02
CA LEU A 61 -7.97 2.96 -15.14
C LEU A 61 -6.86 2.30 -14.33
N PHE A 62 -7.20 1.58 -13.26
CA PHE A 62 -6.23 0.98 -12.34
C PHE A 62 -6.43 -0.53 -12.12
N GLY A 63 -7.46 -1.14 -12.72
CA GLY A 63 -7.77 -2.55 -12.51
C GLY A 63 -8.27 -2.88 -11.09
N ILE A 64 -8.73 -1.89 -10.33
CA ILE A 64 -9.19 -2.09 -8.95
C ILE A 64 -10.71 -2.27 -8.90
N GLU A 65 -11.16 -3.49 -8.61
CA GLU A 65 -12.59 -3.83 -8.49
C GLU A 65 -13.21 -3.31 -7.18
N ASP A 66 -12.47 -3.43 -6.07
CA ASP A 66 -12.85 -2.90 -4.76
C ASP A 66 -11.88 -1.83 -4.27
N VAL A 67 -12.32 -0.57 -4.27
CA VAL A 67 -11.56 0.59 -3.77
C VAL A 67 -11.33 0.57 -2.26
N ASN A 68 -11.90 -0.40 -1.54
CA ASN A 68 -11.64 -0.66 -0.12
C ASN A 68 -10.69 -1.84 0.09
N GLN A 69 -10.29 -2.54 -0.97
CA GLN A 69 -9.39 -3.68 -0.88
C GLN A 69 -8.06 -3.26 -0.28
N LYS A 70 -7.59 -4.06 0.67
CA LYS A 70 -6.34 -3.85 1.38
C LYS A 70 -5.39 -5.03 1.16
N LEU A 71 -4.12 -4.76 1.39
CA LEU A 71 -3.05 -5.73 1.34
C LEU A 71 -2.27 -5.68 2.65
N ASP A 72 -1.84 -6.85 3.10
CA ASP A 72 -1.14 -7.02 4.38
C ASP A 72 0.37 -7.05 4.11
N ILE A 73 1.11 -6.07 4.64
CA ILE A 73 2.56 -5.94 4.53
C ILE A 73 3.21 -5.62 5.86
N CYS A 74 4.52 -5.82 5.99
CA CYS A 74 5.25 -5.33 7.15
C CYS A 74 5.38 -3.80 7.09
N TYR A 75 5.72 -3.17 8.22
CA TYR A 75 5.94 -1.73 8.29
C TYR A 75 7.03 -1.26 7.32
N GLU A 76 8.16 -1.96 7.25
CA GLU A 76 9.28 -1.53 6.42
C GLU A 76 8.91 -1.49 4.93
N CYS A 77 8.29 -2.55 4.41
CA CYS A 77 7.83 -2.53 3.02
C CYS A 77 6.73 -1.49 2.78
N HIS A 78 5.93 -1.14 3.79
CA HIS A 78 4.98 -0.04 3.68
C HIS A 78 5.67 1.31 3.54
N GLU A 79 6.67 1.58 4.38
CA GLU A 79 7.46 2.81 4.32
C GLU A 79 8.27 2.88 3.02
N GLU A 80 8.89 1.78 2.59
CA GLU A 80 9.66 1.70 1.35
C GLU A 80 8.82 2.09 0.13
N MET A 81 7.59 1.57 0.04
CA MET A 81 6.67 1.87 -1.05
C MET A 81 6.22 3.34 -1.12
N ILE A 82 6.16 4.03 0.01
CA ILE A 82 5.55 5.37 0.10
C ILE A 82 6.61 6.47 0.18
N HIS A 83 7.67 6.23 0.95
CA HIS A 83 8.59 7.26 1.41
C HIS A 83 10.01 7.10 0.84
N ASN A 84 10.47 5.88 0.56
CA ASN A 84 11.89 5.64 0.24
C ASN A 84 12.16 5.42 -1.26
N ILE A 85 11.36 6.02 -2.13
CA ILE A 85 11.61 5.99 -3.59
C ILE A 85 12.74 6.97 -3.91
N VAL A 86 13.86 6.46 -4.43
CA VAL A 86 14.98 7.29 -4.91
C VAL A 86 14.63 7.89 -6.27
N LEU A 87 14.55 9.22 -6.33
CA LEU A 87 14.26 9.96 -7.56
C LEU A 87 15.47 10.82 -7.94
N SER A 88 16.21 10.41 -8.99
CA SER A 88 17.33 11.20 -9.50
C SER A 88 16.85 12.52 -10.16
N PRO A 89 17.74 13.52 -10.32
CA PRO A 89 17.40 14.75 -11.04
C PRO A 89 16.82 14.49 -12.43
N GLN A 90 17.35 13.52 -13.18
CA GLN A 90 16.87 13.15 -14.51
C GLN A 90 15.44 12.57 -14.47
N ILE A 91 15.12 11.77 -13.43
CA ILE A 91 13.77 11.23 -13.23
C ILE A 91 12.80 12.37 -12.95
N ILE A 92 13.17 13.29 -12.04
CA ILE A 92 12.35 14.45 -11.69
C ILE A 92 12.09 15.33 -12.91
N GLU A 93 13.12 15.62 -13.71
CA GLU A 93 12.96 16.44 -14.92
C GLU A 93 12.01 15.79 -15.93
N LYS A 94 12.20 14.49 -16.19
CA LYS A 94 11.38 13.71 -17.12
C LYS A 94 9.91 13.65 -16.68
N ILE A 95 9.67 13.38 -15.39
CA ILE A 95 8.31 13.33 -14.84
C ILE A 95 7.70 14.74 -14.79
N GLY A 96 8.49 15.75 -14.41
CA GLY A 96 8.07 17.15 -14.33
C GLY A 96 7.56 17.69 -15.66
N LYS A 97 8.26 17.41 -16.77
CA LYS A 97 7.80 17.76 -18.13
C LYS A 97 6.42 17.17 -18.43
N LYS A 98 6.14 15.93 -18.03
CA LYS A 98 4.83 15.28 -18.23
C LYS A 98 3.74 15.85 -17.32
N MET A 99 4.10 16.28 -16.11
CA MET A 99 3.15 16.81 -15.12
C MET A 99 2.79 18.28 -15.33
N LYS A 100 3.59 19.04 -16.08
CA LYS A 100 3.40 20.49 -16.25
C LYS A 100 2.01 20.77 -16.85
N GLY A 101 1.26 21.67 -16.20
CA GLY A 101 -0.10 22.04 -16.61
C GLY A 101 -1.19 20.99 -16.36
N LYS A 102 -0.87 19.88 -15.67
CA LYS A 102 -1.81 18.79 -15.40
C LYS A 102 -2.51 18.95 -14.07
N ASN A 103 -3.81 18.66 -14.03
CA ASN A 103 -4.57 18.62 -12.79
C ASN A 103 -4.21 17.38 -11.96
N ILE A 104 -4.68 17.32 -10.71
CA ILE A 104 -4.34 16.22 -9.79
C ILE A 104 -4.73 14.83 -10.31
N LYS A 105 -5.87 14.71 -10.99
CA LYS A 105 -6.37 13.45 -11.56
C LYS A 105 -5.46 12.96 -12.68
N GLU A 106 -5.06 13.86 -13.58
CA GLU A 106 -4.10 13.57 -14.64
C GLU A 106 -2.72 13.20 -14.09
N ARG A 107 -2.23 13.92 -13.09
CA ARG A 107 -0.92 13.64 -12.45
C ARG A 107 -0.88 12.25 -11.82
N ILE A 108 -1.96 11.83 -11.17
CA ILE A 108 -2.08 10.48 -10.59
C ILE A 108 -1.98 9.41 -11.68
N LEU A 109 -2.67 9.60 -12.82
CA LEU A 109 -2.62 8.66 -13.93
C LEU A 109 -1.24 8.60 -14.60
N ILE A 110 -0.55 9.74 -14.70
CA ILE A 110 0.83 9.79 -15.23
C ILE A 110 1.75 8.95 -14.35
N LEU A 111 1.70 9.12 -13.03
CA LEU A 111 2.51 8.35 -12.08
C LEU A 111 2.22 6.86 -12.15
N HIS A 112 0.94 6.47 -12.12
CA HIS A 112 0.55 5.07 -12.22
C HIS A 112 1.11 4.41 -13.49
N LYS A 113 0.98 5.09 -14.64
CA LYS A 113 1.53 4.61 -15.92
C LYS A 113 3.06 4.61 -15.97
N GLN A 114 3.76 5.41 -15.18
CA GLN A 114 5.23 5.32 -15.11
C GLN A 114 5.69 4.11 -14.30
N LEU A 115 4.92 3.68 -13.30
CA LEU A 115 5.27 2.51 -12.48
C LEU A 115 5.01 1.16 -13.18
N LEU A 116 4.23 1.15 -14.26
CA LEU A 116 3.91 -0.05 -15.05
C LEU A 116 4.81 -0.23 -16.30
N LYS A 117 5.71 0.70 -16.57
CA LYS A 117 6.63 0.66 -17.70
C LYS A 117 7.99 0.15 -17.25
#